data_AF-A0A328NI87-F1
#
_entry.id   AF-A0A328NI87-F1
#
_cell.length_a   1.000
_cell.length_b   1.000
_cell.length_c   1.000
_cell.angle_alpha   90.00
_cell.angle_beta   90.00
_cell.angle_gamma   90.00
#
_symmetry.space_group_name_H-M   'P 1'
#
loop_
_entity.id
_entity.type
_entity.pdbx_description
1 polymer ?
#
loop_
_entity_poly.entity_id
_entity_poly.type
_entity_poly.pdbx_seq_one_letter_code
_entity_poly.pdbx_strand_id
1 'polypeptide(L)'
;MNLNRTGRVGALCWLAAAPIFLVASLITGLRWREPAYSWATHNISDLGNAHCGIWDTTRPRYVCSPWHPLMNTATLATAVLLAAGLLLTWRILGHGPVVRTAQTLLLLATGGYALAALYPADIDENLHVLGAVLIMGIGNIGLLLAGFAPRTTTLGRWRRLTLTAGLVALAGTTLFAAQQGLAIGVGGMERVAVLPFPLWACALGVLLAEAPPLRDLALPAAT
;
A
#
# COMPACT_ATOMS: atom_id res chain seq x y z
N MET A 1 -10.73 4.98 -21.41
CA MET A 1 -9.95 6.24 -21.48
C MET A 1 -8.70 5.90 -22.26
N ASN A 2 -8.40 6.57 -23.37
CA ASN A 2 -7.15 6.28 -24.09
C ASN A 2 -5.98 6.86 -23.30
N LEU A 3 -5.36 6.03 -22.46
CA LEU A 3 -4.12 6.38 -21.77
C LEU A 3 -3.01 6.58 -22.79
N ASN A 4 -2.32 7.71 -22.70
CA ASN A 4 -1.04 7.91 -23.40
C ASN A 4 0.01 6.93 -22.83
N ARG A 5 1.18 6.87 -23.48
CA ARG A 5 2.26 5.94 -23.10
C ARG A 5 2.63 6.06 -21.61
N THR A 6 2.75 7.30 -21.12
CA THR A 6 3.07 7.62 -19.73
C THR A 6 2.02 7.09 -18.76
N GLY A 7 0.73 7.31 -19.06
CA GLY A 7 -0.39 6.83 -18.26
C GLY A 7 -0.46 5.31 -18.20
N ARG A 8 -0.12 4.61 -19.30
CA ARG A 8 -0.05 3.14 -19.32
C ARG A 8 1.06 2.62 -18.42
N VAL A 9 2.26 3.21 -18.48
CA VAL A 9 3.36 2.84 -17.58
C VAL A 9 2.96 3.09 -16.12
N GLY A 10 2.36 4.23 -15.82
CA GLY A 10 1.86 4.52 -14.47
C GLY A 10 0.84 3.50 -13.98
N ALA A 11 -0.14 3.11 -14.82
CA ALA A 11 -1.13 2.09 -14.47
C ALA A 11 -0.49 0.71 -14.22
N LEU A 12 0.53 0.33 -15.01
CA LEU A 12 1.28 -0.91 -14.79
C LEU A 12 2.08 -0.87 -13.48
N CYS A 13 2.67 0.28 -13.12
CA CYS A 13 3.34 0.44 -11.83
C CYS A 13 2.37 0.26 -10.66
N TRP A 14 1.19 0.90 -10.72
CA TRP A 14 0.11 0.71 -9.76
C TRP A 14 -0.30 -0.77 -9.63
N LEU A 15 -0.48 -1.45 -10.76
CA LEU A 15 -0.89 -2.86 -10.84
C LEU A 15 0.15 -3.80 -10.22
N ALA A 16 1.44 -3.54 -10.44
CA ALA A 16 2.52 -4.42 -9.98
C ALA A 16 2.84 -4.32 -8.48
N ALA A 17 2.51 -3.19 -7.83
CA ALA A 17 2.92 -2.89 -6.47
C ALA A 17 2.46 -3.92 -5.42
N ALA A 18 1.15 -4.19 -5.31
CA ALA A 18 0.65 -5.18 -4.34
C ALA A 18 1.14 -6.61 -4.60
N PRO A 19 1.10 -7.15 -5.84
CA PRO A 19 1.60 -8.50 -6.10
C PRO A 19 3.04 -8.70 -5.65
N ILE A 20 3.94 -7.74 -5.93
CA ILE A 20 5.34 -7.81 -5.51
C ILE A 20 5.45 -7.86 -3.99
N PHE A 21 4.77 -6.96 -3.29
CA PHE A 21 4.78 -6.91 -1.83
C PHE A 21 4.23 -8.20 -1.20
N LEU A 22 3.07 -8.67 -1.67
CA LEU A 22 2.38 -9.83 -1.11
C LEU A 22 3.15 -11.14 -1.35
N VAL A 23 3.70 -11.33 -2.55
CA VAL A 23 4.50 -12.52 -2.87
C VAL A 23 5.76 -12.55 -2.02
N ALA A 24 6.47 -11.42 -1.87
CA ALA A 24 7.64 -11.36 -1.01
C ALA A 24 7.29 -11.61 0.47
N SER A 25 6.23 -10.99 0.98
CA SER A 25 5.76 -11.21 2.35
C SER A 25 5.39 -12.68 2.61
N LEU A 26 4.68 -13.30 1.67
CA LEU A 26 4.32 -14.72 1.74
C LEU A 26 5.55 -15.62 1.76
N ILE A 27 6.48 -15.42 0.81
CA ILE A 27 7.71 -16.22 0.73
C ILE A 27 8.53 -16.05 2.01
N THR A 28 8.79 -14.82 2.45
CA THR A 28 9.59 -14.55 3.65
C THR A 28 8.96 -15.18 4.90
N GLY A 29 7.64 -15.05 5.07
CA GLY A 29 6.93 -15.68 6.20
C GLY A 29 6.97 -17.21 6.15
N LEU A 30 6.76 -17.83 4.99
CA LEU A 30 6.81 -19.29 4.83
C LEU A 30 8.23 -19.87 4.99
N ARG A 31 9.28 -19.06 4.78
CA ARG A 31 10.69 -19.47 4.95
C ARG A 31 11.21 -19.28 6.37
N TRP A 32 10.49 -18.58 7.23
CA TRP A 32 10.80 -18.44 8.65
C TRP A 32 10.22 -19.61 9.44
N ARG A 33 11.11 -20.51 9.91
CA ARG A 33 10.74 -21.81 10.49
C ARG A 33 10.96 -21.94 12.00
N GLU A 34 11.90 -21.22 12.59
CA GLU A 34 12.34 -21.44 13.97
C GLU A 34 12.36 -20.13 14.78
N PRO A 35 11.40 -19.92 15.69
CA PRO A 35 10.10 -20.61 15.77
C PRO A 35 9.26 -20.31 14.51
N ALA A 36 8.21 -21.10 14.29
CA ALA A 36 7.37 -20.95 13.10
C ALA A 36 6.70 -19.57 13.05
N TYR A 37 6.70 -18.95 11.87
CA TYR A 37 6.07 -17.66 11.67
C TYR A 37 4.54 -17.72 11.88
N SER A 38 4.05 -16.98 12.86
CA SER A 38 2.62 -16.71 13.08
C SER A 38 2.17 -15.41 12.40
N TRP A 39 1.23 -15.51 11.46
CA TRP A 39 0.59 -14.37 10.79
C TRP A 39 -0.25 -13.50 11.72
N ALA A 40 -0.73 -14.07 12.82
CA ALA A 40 -1.52 -13.35 13.82
C ALA A 40 -0.64 -12.60 14.84
N THR A 41 0.54 -13.15 15.15
CA THR A 41 1.42 -12.63 16.20
C THR A 41 2.46 -11.67 15.65
N HIS A 42 3.07 -12.03 14.52
CA HIS A 42 4.19 -11.29 13.94
C HIS A 42 3.71 -10.23 12.97
N ASN A 43 4.34 -9.09 13.11
CA ASN A 43 4.15 -7.93 12.28
C ASN A 43 4.70 -8.21 10.86
N ILE A 44 4.22 -7.46 9.87
CA ILE A 44 4.87 -7.30 8.57
C ILE A 44 6.29 -6.79 8.79
N SER A 45 6.50 -5.81 9.68
CA SER A 45 7.83 -5.25 9.95
C SER A 45 8.83 -6.29 10.45
N ASP A 46 8.38 -7.30 11.19
CA ASP A 46 9.24 -8.41 11.65
C ASP A 46 9.86 -9.18 10.49
N LEU A 47 9.18 -9.27 9.34
CA LEU A 47 9.72 -9.91 8.14
C LEU A 47 10.92 -9.15 7.59
N GLY A 48 11.08 -7.87 7.94
CA GLY A 48 12.20 -7.02 7.53
C GLY A 48 13.39 -6.99 8.48
N ASN A 49 13.27 -7.55 9.70
CA ASN A 49 14.35 -7.49 10.69
C ASN A 49 15.60 -8.23 10.22
N ALA A 50 16.76 -7.58 10.38
CA ALA A 50 18.05 -8.11 9.94
C ALA A 50 18.66 -9.12 10.91
N HIS A 51 18.36 -8.99 12.20
CA HIS A 51 18.90 -9.81 13.27
C HIS A 51 17.83 -10.62 14.00
N CYS A 52 18.25 -11.78 14.49
CA CYS A 52 17.41 -12.64 15.32
C CYS A 52 17.48 -12.19 16.79
N GLY A 53 16.33 -12.01 17.44
CA GLY A 53 16.28 -11.47 18.81
C GLY A 53 14.86 -11.24 19.30
N ILE A 54 14.74 -10.79 20.55
CA ILE A 54 13.46 -10.32 21.11
C ILE A 54 13.34 -8.83 20.80
N TRP A 55 12.29 -8.45 20.08
CA TRP A 55 12.03 -7.06 19.68
C TRP A 55 10.65 -6.61 20.13
N ASP A 56 10.39 -5.29 20.00
CA ASP A 56 9.22 -4.56 20.48
C ASP A 56 9.15 -4.50 22.01
N THR A 57 9.30 -3.29 22.56
CA THR A 57 9.30 -3.06 24.01
C THR A 57 7.92 -3.14 24.64
N THR A 58 6.86 -2.95 23.84
CA THR A 58 5.46 -2.97 24.30
C THR A 58 4.84 -4.35 24.20
N ARG A 59 5.27 -5.16 23.23
CA ARG A 59 4.95 -6.58 23.06
C ARG A 59 6.18 -7.39 22.65
N PRO A 60 7.04 -7.75 23.62
CA PRO A 60 8.24 -8.52 23.36
C PRO A 60 7.92 -9.85 22.67
N ARG A 61 8.53 -10.07 21.51
CA ARG A 61 8.41 -11.33 20.77
C ARG A 61 9.73 -11.66 20.06
N TYR A 62 10.00 -12.95 19.92
CA TYR A 62 11.16 -13.40 19.17
C TYR A 62 10.93 -13.24 17.66
N VAL A 63 11.84 -12.54 16.98
CA VAL A 63 11.86 -12.34 15.53
C VAL A 63 13.15 -12.91 14.97
N CYS A 64 13.07 -13.64 13.86
CA CYS A 64 14.24 -14.14 13.14
C CYS A 64 13.86 -14.32 11.67
N SER A 65 14.05 -13.29 10.84
CA SER A 65 13.65 -13.30 9.42
C SER A 65 14.84 -13.59 8.50
N PRO A 66 15.13 -14.87 8.17
CA PRO A 66 16.28 -15.21 7.33
C PRO A 66 16.17 -14.68 5.89
N TRP A 67 14.96 -14.35 5.43
CA TRP A 67 14.67 -13.84 4.10
C TRP A 67 14.31 -12.35 4.11
N HIS A 68 14.71 -11.61 5.16
CA HIS A 68 14.52 -10.17 5.22
C HIS A 68 15.06 -9.40 4.01
N PRO A 69 16.16 -9.80 3.31
CA PRO A 69 16.59 -9.06 2.12
C PRO A 69 15.53 -9.07 1.01
N LEU A 70 14.80 -10.19 0.84
CA LEU A 70 13.70 -10.27 -0.12
C LEU A 70 12.56 -9.34 0.29
N MET A 71 12.16 -9.36 1.57
CA MET A 71 11.09 -8.51 2.07
C MET A 71 11.42 -7.02 1.92
N ASN A 72 12.62 -6.61 2.34
CA ASN A 72 13.05 -5.21 2.30
C ASN A 72 13.21 -4.72 0.86
N THR A 73 13.81 -5.54 -0.02
CA THR A 73 13.92 -5.21 -1.45
C THR A 73 12.55 -5.07 -2.12
N ALA A 74 11.62 -5.99 -1.84
CA ALA A 74 10.28 -5.92 -2.40
C ALA A 74 9.47 -4.74 -1.85
N THR A 75 9.65 -4.38 -0.58
CA THR A 75 9.04 -3.21 0.05
C THR A 75 9.56 -1.91 -0.60
N LEU A 76 10.87 -1.82 -0.84
CA LEU A 76 11.47 -0.68 -1.55
C LEU A 76 11.00 -0.61 -3.01
N ALA A 77 10.94 -1.74 -3.72
CA ALA A 77 10.39 -1.79 -5.07
C ALA A 77 8.92 -1.36 -5.10
N THR A 78 8.13 -1.78 -4.11
CA THR A 78 6.73 -1.37 -3.93
C THR A 78 6.62 0.14 -3.74
N ALA A 79 7.49 0.74 -2.90
CA ALA A 79 7.56 2.19 -2.72
C ALA A 79 7.78 2.92 -4.05
N VAL A 80 8.78 2.49 -4.82
CA VAL A 80 9.12 3.07 -6.13
C VAL A 80 7.97 2.92 -7.12
N LEU A 81 7.33 1.75 -7.19
CA LEU A 81 6.21 1.50 -8.08
C LEU A 81 4.97 2.34 -7.73
N LEU A 82 4.64 2.47 -6.45
CA LEU A 82 3.54 3.34 -6.01
C LEU A 82 3.83 4.81 -6.33
N ALA A 83 5.06 5.27 -6.07
CA ALA A 83 5.47 6.65 -6.36
C ALA A 83 5.41 6.93 -7.86
N ALA A 84 5.99 6.05 -8.68
CA ALA A 84 5.97 6.15 -10.13
C ALA A 84 4.53 6.10 -10.67
N GLY A 85 3.72 5.15 -10.20
CA GLY A 85 2.31 5.06 -10.57
C GLY A 85 1.57 6.37 -10.31
N LEU A 86 1.71 6.91 -9.10
CA LEU A 86 1.05 8.14 -8.68
C LEU A 86 1.51 9.37 -9.47
N LEU A 87 2.82 9.55 -9.67
CA LEU A 87 3.40 10.68 -10.40
C LEU A 87 3.05 10.62 -11.89
N LEU A 88 3.16 9.45 -12.52
CA LEU A 88 2.88 9.28 -13.95
C LEU A 88 1.38 9.37 -14.26
N THR A 89 0.51 9.13 -13.28
CA THR A 89 -0.96 9.27 -13.41
C THR A 89 -1.49 10.54 -12.75
N TRP A 90 -0.64 11.45 -12.27
CA TRP A 90 -1.02 12.57 -11.40
C TRP A 90 -2.17 13.43 -11.94
N ARG A 91 -2.15 13.75 -13.24
CA ARG A 91 -3.23 14.52 -13.90
C ARG A 91 -4.43 13.66 -14.29
N ILE A 92 -4.22 12.38 -14.57
CA ILE A 92 -5.29 11.42 -14.93
C ILE A 92 -6.21 11.18 -13.73
N LEU A 93 -5.66 11.15 -12.51
CA LEU A 93 -6.43 10.95 -11.28
C LEU A 93 -7.40 12.10 -10.99
N GLY A 94 -7.11 13.30 -11.48
CA GLY A 94 -7.99 14.47 -11.40
C GLY A 94 -7.25 15.77 -11.09
N HIS A 95 -8.05 16.78 -10.76
CA HIS A 95 -7.61 18.13 -10.39
C HIS A 95 -8.45 18.66 -9.21
N GLY A 96 -7.97 19.74 -8.59
CA GLY A 96 -8.62 20.38 -7.44
C GLY A 96 -7.93 20.10 -6.10
N PRO A 97 -8.22 20.89 -5.06
CA PRO A 97 -7.50 20.85 -3.79
C PRO A 97 -7.60 19.49 -3.10
N VAL A 98 -8.80 18.90 -3.01
CA VAL A 98 -9.01 17.58 -2.40
C VAL A 98 -8.16 16.50 -3.07
N VAL A 99 -8.14 16.46 -4.41
CA VAL A 99 -7.33 15.51 -5.17
C VAL A 99 -5.85 15.73 -4.91
N ARG A 100 -5.36 16.98 -4.96
CA ARG A 100 -3.94 17.28 -4.77
C ARG A 100 -3.48 16.96 -3.36
N THR A 101 -4.26 17.29 -2.34
CA THR A 101 -3.94 16.93 -0.95
C THR A 101 -3.88 15.41 -0.80
N ALA A 102 -4.89 14.67 -1.28
CA ALA A 102 -4.88 13.21 -1.20
C ALA A 102 -3.65 12.60 -1.89
N GLN A 103 -3.31 13.07 -3.09
CA GLN A 103 -2.14 12.59 -3.81
C GLN A 103 -0.83 12.93 -3.08
N THR A 104 -0.68 14.11 -2.50
CA THR A 104 0.51 14.46 -1.72
C THR A 104 0.66 13.54 -0.50
N LEU A 105 -0.42 13.29 0.24
CA LEU A 105 -0.40 12.39 1.40
C LEU A 105 -0.06 10.94 1.00
N LEU A 106 -0.61 10.45 -0.11
CA LEU A 106 -0.27 9.14 -0.66
C LEU A 106 1.19 9.07 -1.13
N LEU A 107 1.74 10.15 -1.70
CA LEU A 107 3.15 10.22 -2.10
C LEU A 107 4.07 10.17 -0.87
N LEU A 108 3.71 10.89 0.21
CA LEU A 108 4.43 10.79 1.48
C LEU A 108 4.41 9.35 2.03
N ALA A 109 3.29 8.64 1.90
CA ALA A 109 3.19 7.24 2.27
C ALA A 109 4.18 6.35 1.51
N THR A 110 4.41 6.60 0.21
CA THR A 110 5.45 5.88 -0.55
C THR A 110 6.85 6.14 0.00
N GLY A 111 7.13 7.35 0.49
CA GLY A 111 8.35 7.64 1.24
C GLY A 111 8.43 6.84 2.54
N GLY A 112 7.29 6.64 3.22
CA GLY A 112 7.20 5.78 4.39
C GLY A 112 7.56 4.32 4.11
N TYR A 113 7.08 3.75 2.99
CA TYR A 113 7.47 2.41 2.55
C TYR A 113 8.98 2.31 2.29
N ALA A 114 9.58 3.34 1.66
CA ALA A 114 11.02 3.36 1.42
C ALA A 114 11.80 3.44 2.74
N LEU A 115 11.37 4.25 3.71
CA LEU A 115 11.98 4.32 5.04
C LEU A 115 11.90 2.97 5.76
N ALA A 116 10.73 2.35 5.83
CA ALA A 116 10.56 1.06 6.49
C ALA A 116 11.41 -0.07 5.86
N ALA A 117 11.64 0.00 4.54
CA ALA A 117 12.49 -0.94 3.82
C ALA A 117 14.00 -0.72 4.06
N LEU A 118 14.43 0.55 4.11
CA LEU A 118 15.84 0.92 4.28
C LEU A 118 16.29 0.88 5.74
N TYR A 119 15.35 1.08 6.67
CA TYR A 119 15.57 1.09 8.11
C TYR A 119 14.66 0.04 8.76
N PRO A 120 15.09 -1.23 8.77
CA PRO A 120 14.42 -2.26 9.56
C PRO A 120 14.29 -1.87 11.03
N ALA A 121 13.24 -2.36 11.69
CA ALA A 121 12.91 -1.96 13.06
C ALA A 121 14.00 -2.32 14.08
N ASP A 122 14.78 -3.37 13.83
CA ASP A 122 15.91 -3.79 14.67
C ASP A 122 17.21 -3.01 14.42
N ILE A 123 17.27 -2.22 13.34
CA ILE A 123 18.44 -1.41 12.97
C ILE A 123 18.26 0.04 13.40
N ASP A 124 17.13 0.65 13.04
CA ASP A 124 16.78 2.02 13.44
C ASP A 124 15.26 2.13 13.62
N GLU A 125 14.83 1.90 14.86
CA GLU A 125 13.41 1.91 15.23
C GLU A 125 12.76 3.28 14.98
N ASN A 126 13.48 4.39 15.17
CA ASN A 126 12.92 5.73 15.02
C ASN A 126 12.58 6.04 13.56
N LEU A 127 13.49 5.74 12.64
CA LEU A 127 13.24 5.91 11.20
C LEU A 127 12.20 4.91 10.69
N HIS A 128 12.18 3.70 11.24
CA HIS A 128 11.14 2.72 10.93
C HIS A 128 9.76 3.20 11.35
N VAL A 129 9.62 3.70 12.59
CA VAL A 129 8.36 4.23 13.13
C VAL A 129 7.92 5.47 12.36
N LEU A 130 8.85 6.36 11.97
CA LEU A 130 8.52 7.46 11.06
C LEU A 130 7.93 6.93 9.74
N GLY A 131 8.53 5.88 9.17
CA GLY A 131 7.99 5.18 8.01
C GLY A 131 6.56 4.67 8.24
N ALA A 132 6.33 3.99 9.37
CA ALA A 132 5.01 3.48 9.75
C ALA A 132 3.97 4.60 9.92
N VAL A 133 4.34 5.74 10.52
CA VAL A 133 3.45 6.92 10.65
C VAL A 133 3.08 7.49 9.28
N LEU A 134 4.04 7.57 8.36
CA LEU A 134 3.78 8.05 6.99
C LEU A 134 2.87 7.09 6.22
N ILE A 135 3.02 5.77 6.39
CA ILE A 135 2.18 4.76 5.74
C ILE A 135 0.78 4.74 6.37
N MET A 136 0.70 4.40 7.65
CA MET A 136 -0.55 4.04 8.32
C MET A 136 -1.31 5.26 8.84
N GLY A 137 -0.64 6.37 9.14
CA GLY A 137 -1.27 7.61 9.56
C GLY A 137 -1.57 8.50 8.36
N ILE A 138 -0.51 9.12 7.83
CA ILE A 138 -0.62 10.13 6.76
C ILE A 138 -1.20 9.53 5.48
N GLY A 139 -0.69 8.38 5.04
CA GLY A 139 -1.15 7.69 3.85
C GLY A 139 -2.61 7.27 3.90
N ASN A 140 -3.04 6.66 5.01
CA ASN A 140 -4.43 6.21 5.16
C ASN A 140 -5.43 7.37 5.25
N ILE A 141 -5.04 8.51 5.86
CA ILE A 141 -5.81 9.76 5.78
C ILE A 141 -5.91 10.23 4.32
N GLY A 142 -4.80 10.20 3.58
CA GLY A 142 -4.76 10.50 2.14
C GLY A 142 -5.68 9.62 1.32
N LEU A 143 -5.69 8.32 1.59
CA LEU A 143 -6.55 7.33 0.92
C LEU A 143 -8.03 7.60 1.20
N LEU A 144 -8.41 7.87 2.45
CA LEU A 144 -9.77 8.25 2.79
C LEU A 144 -10.17 9.55 2.09
N LEU A 145 -9.30 10.57 2.12
CA LEU A 145 -9.52 11.87 1.47
C LEU A 145 -9.73 11.72 -0.04
N ALA A 146 -8.99 10.82 -0.70
CA ALA A 146 -9.18 10.53 -2.13
C ALA A 146 -10.61 10.08 -2.46
N GLY A 147 -11.30 9.41 -1.52
CA GLY A 147 -12.69 9.00 -1.67
C GLY A 147 -13.69 10.16 -1.69
N PHE A 148 -13.29 11.34 -1.22
CA PHE A 148 -14.08 12.57 -1.27
C PHE A 148 -13.83 13.42 -2.51
N ALA A 149 -12.97 12.97 -3.43
CA ALA A 149 -12.75 13.65 -4.70
C ALA A 149 -14.06 13.81 -5.49
N PRO A 150 -14.24 14.91 -6.26
CA PRO A 150 -15.45 15.13 -7.06
C PRO A 150 -15.69 13.98 -8.03
N ARG A 151 -16.96 13.58 -8.21
CA ARG A 151 -17.36 12.45 -9.09
C ARG A 151 -16.95 12.63 -10.56
N THR A 152 -16.65 13.85 -10.97
CA THR A 152 -16.12 14.19 -12.30
C THR A 152 -14.65 13.77 -12.49
N THR A 153 -13.93 13.48 -11.41
CA THR A 153 -12.54 13.00 -11.44
C THR A 153 -12.46 11.48 -11.47
N THR A 154 -11.31 10.93 -11.89
CA THR A 154 -11.08 9.49 -11.88
C THR A 154 -11.15 8.91 -10.47
N LEU A 155 -10.60 9.60 -9.46
CA LEU A 155 -10.71 9.16 -8.05
C LEU A 155 -12.17 9.13 -7.57
N GLY A 156 -12.95 10.15 -7.92
CA GLY A 156 -14.36 10.24 -7.53
C GLY A 156 -15.26 9.20 -8.23
N ARG A 157 -14.87 8.73 -9.42
CA ARG A 157 -15.57 7.63 -10.13
C ARG A 157 -15.53 6.34 -9.33
N TRP A 158 -14.41 6.06 -8.65
CA TRP A 158 -14.19 4.86 -7.85
C TRP A 158 -14.39 5.09 -6.34
N ARG A 159 -15.19 6.11 -5.99
CA ARG A 159 -15.41 6.56 -4.61
C ARG A 159 -15.74 5.45 -3.63
N ARG A 160 -16.59 4.49 -3.99
CA ARG A 160 -16.98 3.40 -3.09
C ARG A 160 -15.76 2.56 -2.70
N LEU A 161 -14.99 2.11 -3.69
CA LEU A 161 -13.74 1.38 -3.49
C LEU A 161 -12.75 2.17 -2.63
N THR A 162 -12.53 3.44 -2.97
CA THR A 162 -11.57 4.31 -2.27
C THR A 162 -11.98 4.59 -0.82
N LEU A 163 -13.26 4.89 -0.56
CA LEU A 163 -13.76 5.10 0.79
C LEU A 163 -13.70 3.83 1.64
N THR A 164 -14.10 2.68 1.09
CA THR A 164 -13.99 1.41 1.80
C THR A 164 -12.53 1.10 2.14
N ALA A 165 -11.61 1.26 1.19
CA ALA A 165 -10.19 1.04 1.44
C ALA A 165 -9.65 1.99 2.53
N GLY A 166 -9.96 3.30 2.45
CA GLY A 166 -9.53 4.28 3.45
C GLY A 166 -10.10 4.02 4.85
N LEU A 167 -11.39 3.66 4.96
CA LEU A 167 -12.02 3.33 6.24
C LEU A 167 -11.45 2.07 6.86
N VAL A 168 -11.23 1.01 6.07
CA VAL A 168 -10.59 -0.22 6.53
C VAL A 168 -9.17 0.07 7.00
N ALA A 169 -8.41 0.86 6.25
CA ALA A 169 -7.05 1.21 6.60
C ALA A 169 -6.96 2.00 7.90
N LEU A 170 -7.80 3.02 8.07
CA LEU A 170 -7.82 3.83 9.30
C LEU A 170 -8.31 3.03 10.51
N ALA A 171 -9.34 2.19 10.36
CA ALA A 171 -9.76 1.29 11.42
C ALA A 171 -8.62 0.32 11.81
N GLY A 172 -7.92 -0.23 10.81
CA GLY A 172 -6.72 -1.05 11.01
C GLY A 172 -5.63 -0.30 11.75
N THR A 173 -5.32 0.93 11.34
CA THR A 173 -4.32 1.80 12.00
C THR A 173 -4.69 2.03 13.47
N THR A 174 -5.93 2.42 13.76
CA THR A 174 -6.37 2.69 15.13
C THR A 174 -6.28 1.44 16.00
N LEU A 175 -6.77 0.30 15.51
CA LEU A 175 -6.73 -0.96 16.24
C LEU A 175 -5.30 -1.47 16.44
N PHE A 176 -4.44 -1.39 15.41
CA PHE A 176 -3.04 -1.76 15.51
C PHE A 176 -2.28 -0.87 16.50
N ALA A 177 -2.46 0.46 16.43
CA ALA A 177 -1.85 1.40 17.37
C ALA A 177 -2.30 1.13 18.82
N ALA A 178 -3.56 0.73 19.01
CA ALA A 178 -4.11 0.33 20.30
C ALA A 178 -3.75 -1.13 20.71
N GLN A 179 -2.91 -1.82 19.93
CA GLN A 179 -2.52 -3.22 20.12
C GLN A 179 -3.73 -4.18 20.18
N GLN A 180 -4.82 -3.84 19.50
CA GLN A 180 -6.05 -4.62 19.42
C GLN A 180 -6.05 -5.53 18.19
N GLY A 181 -5.72 -6.80 18.38
CA GLY A 181 -5.69 -7.79 17.30
C GLY A 181 -7.04 -8.38 16.89
N LEU A 182 -8.07 -8.22 17.73
CA LEU A 182 -9.35 -8.94 17.59
C LEU A 182 -9.12 -10.45 17.32
N ALA A 183 -9.88 -11.06 16.41
CA ALA A 183 -9.74 -12.47 16.05
C ALA A 183 -8.54 -12.78 15.11
N ILE A 184 -7.88 -11.76 14.56
CA ILE A 184 -6.80 -11.93 13.57
C ILE A 184 -5.40 -11.68 14.15
N GLY A 185 -5.32 -11.29 15.43
CA GLY A 185 -4.08 -10.94 16.12
C GLY A 185 -3.49 -9.60 15.67
N VAL A 186 -2.52 -9.09 16.43
CA VAL A 186 -1.93 -7.76 16.19
C VAL A 186 -1.16 -7.72 14.86
N GLY A 187 -0.47 -8.80 14.50
CA GLY A 187 0.18 -8.92 13.19
C GLY A 187 -0.83 -8.95 12.03
N GLY A 188 -2.00 -9.55 12.25
CA GLY A 188 -3.12 -9.47 11.31
C GLY A 188 -3.65 -8.04 11.20
N MET A 189 -3.76 -7.32 12.31
CA MET A 189 -4.25 -5.95 12.32
C MET A 189 -3.32 -4.97 11.62
N GLU A 190 -2.00 -5.15 11.73
CA GLU A 190 -1.04 -4.37 10.95
C GLU A 190 -1.26 -4.52 9.44
N ARG A 191 -1.56 -5.74 8.97
CA ARG A 191 -1.89 -5.99 7.56
C ARG A 191 -3.13 -5.24 7.13
N VAL A 192 -4.14 -5.15 8.00
CA VAL A 192 -5.34 -4.33 7.76
C VAL A 192 -4.98 -2.84 7.69
N ALA A 193 -3.99 -2.37 8.47
CA ALA A 193 -3.51 -0.99 8.43
C ALA A 193 -2.68 -0.67 7.17
N VAL A 194 -1.87 -1.62 6.69
CA VAL A 194 -0.86 -1.38 5.63
C VAL A 194 -1.37 -1.71 4.22
N LEU A 195 -2.01 -2.87 4.05
CA LEU A 195 -2.36 -3.41 2.73
C LEU A 195 -3.42 -2.65 1.93
N PRO A 196 -4.37 -1.89 2.52
CA PRO A 196 -5.40 -1.23 1.72
C PRO A 196 -4.85 -0.27 0.67
N PHE A 197 -3.76 0.45 0.95
CA PHE A 197 -3.17 1.35 -0.06
C PHE A 197 -2.60 0.58 -1.28
N PRO A 198 -1.67 -0.39 -1.14
CA PRO A 198 -1.16 -1.16 -2.28
C PRO A 198 -2.23 -2.04 -2.96
N LEU A 199 -3.26 -2.49 -2.24
CA LEU A 199 -4.38 -3.21 -2.86
C LEU A 199 -5.28 -2.28 -3.68
N TRP A 200 -5.63 -1.12 -3.13
CA TRP A 200 -6.40 -0.09 -3.83
C TRP A 200 -5.65 0.42 -5.07
N ALA A 201 -4.36 0.64 -4.92
CA ALA A 201 -3.39 0.92 -5.96
C ALA A 201 -3.50 -0.06 -7.14
N CYS A 202 -3.36 -1.35 -6.84
CA CYS A 202 -3.45 -2.43 -7.82
C CYS A 202 -4.80 -2.42 -8.55
N ALA A 203 -5.90 -2.34 -7.80
CA ALA A 203 -7.25 -2.27 -8.36
C ALA A 203 -7.41 -1.05 -9.29
N LEU A 204 -6.92 0.13 -8.89
CA LEU A 204 -6.98 1.32 -9.72
C LEU A 204 -6.12 1.18 -11.00
N GLY A 205 -4.95 0.53 -10.90
CA GLY A 205 -4.11 0.19 -12.05
C GLY A 205 -4.85 -0.67 -13.07
N VAL A 206 -5.54 -1.72 -12.62
CA VAL A 206 -6.41 -2.58 -13.46
C VAL A 206 -7.50 -1.74 -14.12
N LEU A 207 -8.24 -0.95 -13.35
CA LEU A 207 -9.36 -0.13 -13.86
C LEU A 207 -8.92 0.93 -14.87
N LEU A 208 -7.70 1.45 -14.71
CA LEU A 208 -7.09 2.36 -15.68
C LEU A 208 -6.67 1.64 -16.97
N ALA A 209 -6.17 0.41 -16.86
CA ALA A 209 -5.75 -0.41 -18.00
C ALA A 209 -6.94 -0.98 -18.79
N GLU A 210 -8.04 -1.33 -18.13
CA GLU A 210 -9.21 -1.97 -18.75
C GLU A 210 -10.12 -1.00 -19.52
N ALA A 211 -10.09 0.31 -19.24
CA ALA A 211 -11.06 1.26 -19.79
C ALA A 211 -10.99 1.35 -21.34
N PRO A 212 -11.90 0.71 -22.10
CA PRO A 212 -11.78 0.58 -23.56
C PRO A 212 -11.97 1.93 -24.29
N PRO A 213 -11.55 2.05 -25.56
CA PRO A 213 -11.99 3.14 -26.43
C PRO A 213 -13.48 2.95 -26.75
N LEU A 214 -14.37 3.68 -26.08
CA LEU A 214 -15.78 3.82 -26.50
C LEU A 214 -15.89 4.70 -27.76
N ARG A 215 -15.21 4.34 -28.85
CA ARG A 215 -15.32 5.05 -30.13
C ARG A 215 -15.45 4.18 -31.39
N ASP A 216 -15.51 2.85 -31.26
CA ASP A 216 -15.64 1.96 -32.43
C ASP A 216 -16.99 1.20 -32.51
N LEU A 217 -18.01 1.60 -31.74
CA LEU A 217 -19.38 1.09 -31.89
C LEU A 217 -20.36 2.08 -32.52
N ALA A 218 -19.85 3.15 -33.15
CA ALA A 218 -20.65 3.88 -34.13
C ALA A 218 -20.77 3.02 -35.39
N LEU A 219 -21.70 2.06 -35.37
CA LEU A 219 -22.23 1.48 -36.60
C LEU A 219 -22.76 2.65 -37.46
N PRO A 220 -22.33 2.79 -38.72
CA PRO A 220 -22.96 3.76 -39.60
C PRO A 220 -24.44 3.40 -39.71
N ALA A 221 -25.30 4.39 -39.50
CA ALA A 221 -26.72 4.27 -39.77
C ALA A 221 -26.87 3.80 -41.22
N ALA A 222 -27.44 2.60 -41.40
CA ALA A 222 -27.82 2.13 -42.72
C ALA A 222 -28.91 3.07 -43.26
N THR A 223 -28.64 3.58 -44.45
CA THR A 223 -29.52 4.36 -45.33
C THR A 223 -30.75 3.59 -45.74
#